data_AF-A0A7W2YES6-F1
#
_entry.id   AF-A0A7W2YES6-F1
#
_cell.length_a   1.000
_cell.length_b   1.000
_cell.length_c   1.000
_cell.angle_alpha   90.00
_cell.angle_beta   90.00
_cell.angle_gamma   90.00
#
_symmetry.space_group_name_H-M   'P 1'
#
loop_
_entity.id
_entity.type
_entity.pdbx_description
1 polymer ?
#
loop_
_entity_poly.entity_id
_entity_poly.type
_entity_poly.pdbx_seq_one_letter_code
_entity_poly.pdbx_strand_id
1 'polypeptide(L)'
;MPDTFESEYLKSKLSITLNKLVLLACLFVIAYFGYEKYAFHNAQQIEASILILTPQINDIYFLDMRLLGDNLESKQKYRLAKVVSVTGNNVAIVYGRVFYQ
;
A
#
# COMPACT_ATOMS: atom_id res chain seq x y z
N MET A 1 -24.63 -14.08 -54.61
CA MET A 1 -24.59 -14.91 -53.39
C MET A 1 -23.21 -14.74 -52.72
N PRO A 2 -22.94 -13.60 -52.04
CA PRO A 2 -21.64 -13.30 -51.42
C PRO A 2 -21.64 -13.38 -49.87
N ASP A 3 -22.81 -13.49 -49.23
CA ASP A 3 -22.94 -13.26 -47.79
C ASP A 3 -22.43 -14.41 -46.91
N THR A 4 -22.25 -15.60 -47.48
CA THR A 4 -21.78 -16.80 -46.76
C THR A 4 -20.28 -16.78 -46.49
N PHE A 5 -19.46 -16.26 -47.42
CA PHE A 5 -18.00 -16.25 -47.30
C PHE A 5 -17.49 -15.27 -46.23
N GLU A 6 -18.11 -14.09 -46.14
CA GLU A 6 -17.80 -13.08 -45.13
C GLU A 6 -18.10 -13.59 -43.71
N SER A 7 -19.20 -14.34 -43.53
CA SER A 7 -19.61 -14.88 -42.23
C SER A 7 -18.66 -15.95 -41.69
N GLU A 8 -18.10 -16.78 -42.58
CA GLU A 8 -17.21 -17.88 -42.23
C GLU A 8 -15.79 -17.39 -41.90
N TYR A 9 -15.33 -16.38 -42.64
CA TYR A 9 -14.06 -15.67 -42.39
C TYR A 9 -14.05 -14.97 -41.02
N LEU A 10 -15.15 -14.32 -40.65
CA LEU A 10 -15.32 -13.69 -39.34
C LEU A 10 -15.30 -14.70 -38.19
N LYS A 11 -15.96 -15.86 -38.38
CA LYS A 11 -16.09 -16.91 -37.37
C LYS A 11 -14.77 -17.64 -37.09
N SER A 12 -13.95 -17.85 -38.14
CA SER A 12 -12.61 -18.44 -38.04
C SER A 12 -11.64 -17.53 -37.28
N LYS A 13 -11.70 -16.21 -37.54
CA LYS A 13 -10.90 -15.21 -36.81
C LYS A 13 -11.28 -15.10 -35.32
N LEU A 14 -12.51 -15.49 -34.98
CA LEU A 14 -13.07 -15.46 -33.62
C LEU A 14 -13.06 -16.85 -32.92
N SER A 15 -12.27 -17.82 -33.40
CA SER A 15 -12.15 -19.14 -32.77
C SER A 15 -11.18 -19.09 -31.59
N ILE A 16 -11.62 -18.52 -30.47
CA ILE A 16 -10.90 -18.65 -29.20
C ILE A 16 -11.31 -19.98 -28.57
N THR A 17 -10.34 -20.88 -28.38
CA THR A 17 -10.59 -22.16 -27.70
C THR A 17 -10.96 -21.91 -26.23
N LEU A 18 -11.87 -22.71 -25.68
CA LEU A 18 -12.40 -22.55 -24.31
C LEU A 18 -11.28 -22.40 -23.25
N ASN A 19 -10.19 -23.15 -23.38
CA ASN A 19 -9.04 -23.06 -22.47
C ASN A 19 -8.36 -21.68 -22.48
N LYS A 20 -8.33 -20.99 -23.64
CA LYS A 20 -7.80 -19.63 -23.74
C LYS A 20 -8.74 -18.62 -23.09
N LEU A 21 -10.07 -18.82 -23.18
CA LEU A 21 -11.04 -17.98 -22.46
C LEU A 21 -10.94 -18.17 -20.96
N VAL A 22 -10.80 -19.41 -20.48
CA VAL A 22 -10.60 -19.71 -19.05
C VAL A 22 -9.29 -19.09 -18.56
N LEU A 23 -8.20 -19.25 -19.31
CA LEU A 23 -6.91 -18.63 -18.97
C LEU A 23 -7.00 -17.10 -18.90
N LEU A 24 -7.70 -16.49 -19.86
CA LEU A 24 -7.92 -15.05 -19.90
C LEU A 24 -8.75 -14.58 -18.70
N ALA A 25 -9.82 -15.30 -18.35
CA ALA A 25 -10.62 -15.00 -17.16
C ALA A 25 -9.79 -15.11 -15.87
N CYS A 26 -8.95 -16.15 -15.74
CA CYS A 26 -8.03 -16.28 -14.60
C CYS A 26 -7.04 -15.11 -14.53
N LEU A 27 -6.49 -14.66 -15.66
CA LEU A 27 -5.61 -13.49 -15.70
C LEU A 27 -6.33 -12.22 -15.25
N PHE A 28 -7.57 -12.00 -15.69
CA PHE A 28 -8.37 -10.86 -15.23
C PHE A 28 -8.65 -10.91 -13.74
N VAL A 29 -8.96 -12.09 -13.19
CA VAL A 29 -9.17 -12.26 -11.74
C VAL A 29 -7.89 -11.91 -10.97
N ILE A 30 -6.73 -12.42 -11.39
CA ILE A 30 -5.45 -12.11 -10.75
C ILE A 30 -5.13 -10.61 -10.85
N ALA A 31 -5.33 -10.01 -12.02
CA ALA A 31 -5.11 -8.59 -12.23
C ALA A 31 -6.04 -7.73 -11.35
N TYR A 32 -7.29 -8.12 -11.21
CA TYR A 32 -8.27 -7.44 -10.36
C TYR A 32 -7.84 -7.47 -8.89
N PHE A 33 -7.51 -8.64 -8.35
CA PHE A 33 -7.02 -8.75 -6.96
C PHE A 33 -5.69 -8.02 -6.75
N GLY A 34 -4.79 -8.08 -7.73
CA GLY A 34 -3.55 -7.31 -7.71
C GLY A 34 -3.80 -5.80 -7.66
N TYR A 35 -4.74 -5.30 -8.47
CA TYR A 35 -5.12 -3.89 -8.49
C TYR A 35 -5.78 -3.45 -7.18
N GLU A 36 -6.73 -4.21 -6.64
CA GLU A 36 -7.36 -3.88 -5.35
C GLU A 36 -6.31 -3.80 -4.23
N LYS A 37 -5.40 -4.78 -4.16
CA LYS A 37 -4.34 -4.78 -3.15
C LYS A 37 -3.42 -3.56 -3.30
N TYR A 38 -3.07 -3.21 -4.53
CA TYR A 38 -2.25 -2.03 -4.84
C TYR A 38 -2.95 -0.72 -4.48
N ALA A 39 -4.21 -0.56 -4.90
CA ALA A 39 -5.02 0.62 -4.58
C ALA A 39 -5.20 0.80 -3.07
N PHE A 40 -5.52 -0.28 -2.36
CA PHE A 40 -5.65 -0.27 -0.90
C PHE A 40 -4.34 0.08 -0.19
N HIS A 41 -3.20 -0.42 -0.68
CA HIS A 41 -1.90 -0.07 -0.11
C HIS A 41 -1.55 1.40 -0.34
N ASN A 42 -1.82 1.93 -1.54
CA ASN A 42 -1.61 3.35 -1.82
C ASN A 42 -2.49 4.26 -0.96
N ALA A 43 -3.77 3.91 -0.81
CA ALA A 43 -4.69 4.66 0.05
C ALA A 43 -4.18 4.72 1.50
N GLN A 44 -3.77 3.58 2.06
CA GLN A 44 -3.19 3.54 3.41
C GLN A 44 -1.91 4.36 3.53
N GLN A 45 -1.03 4.34 2.52
CA GLN A 45 0.18 5.17 2.55
C GLN A 45 -0.14 6.66 2.54
N ILE A 46 -1.12 7.08 1.74
CA ILE A 46 -1.58 8.47 1.70
C ILE A 46 -2.15 8.86 3.07
N GLU A 47 -3.06 8.07 3.62
CA GLU A 47 -3.65 8.32 4.94
C GLU A 47 -2.59 8.37 6.05
N ALA A 48 -1.67 7.40 6.07
CA ALA A 48 -0.56 7.38 7.03
C ALA A 48 0.36 8.61 6.87
N SER A 49 0.63 9.04 5.65
CA SER A 49 1.47 10.23 5.41
C SER A 49 0.81 11.50 5.94
N ILE A 50 -0.52 11.62 5.81
CA ILE A 50 -1.28 12.74 6.36
C ILE A 50 -1.17 12.75 7.89
N LEU A 51 -1.35 11.60 8.55
CA LEU A 51 -1.22 11.47 9.99
C LEU A 51 0.18 11.83 10.52
N ILE A 52 1.23 11.60 9.71
CA ILE A 52 2.60 11.98 10.06
C ILE A 52 2.83 13.49 9.85
N LEU A 53 2.25 14.07 8.79
CA LEU A 53 2.42 15.49 8.44
C LEU A 53 1.62 16.44 9.33
N THR A 54 0.50 15.97 9.89
CA THR A 54 -0.37 16.76 10.78
C THR A 54 -0.52 16.08 12.15
N PRO A 55 0.55 16.04 12.96
CA PRO A 55 0.50 15.41 14.27
C PRO A 55 -0.45 16.17 15.22
N GLN A 56 -1.18 15.43 16.04
CA GLN A 56 -2.09 15.97 17.04
C GLN A 56 -1.64 15.61 18.46
N ILE A 57 -2.09 16.39 19.45
CA ILE A 57 -1.82 16.11 20.86
C ILE A 57 -2.41 14.75 21.22
N ASN A 58 -1.62 13.93 21.92
CA ASN A 58 -1.89 12.54 22.28
C ASN A 58 -1.77 11.51 21.16
N ASP A 59 -1.36 11.88 19.95
CA ASP A 59 -0.95 10.90 18.95
C ASP A 59 0.23 10.08 19.45
N ILE A 60 0.19 8.77 19.16
CA ILE A 60 1.22 7.82 19.57
C ILE A 60 1.95 7.36 18.31
N TYR A 61 3.26 7.59 18.29
CA TYR A 61 4.13 7.18 17.19
C TYR A 61 5.15 6.14 17.65
N PHE A 62 5.56 5.30 16.70
CA PHE A 62 6.73 4.45 16.81
C PHE A 62 7.91 5.20 16.19
N LEU A 63 8.87 5.62 17.00
CA LEU A 63 10.00 6.38 16.54
C LEU A 63 11.25 5.50 16.43
N ASP A 64 11.93 5.62 15.30
CA ASP A 64 13.24 5.02 15.09
C ASP A 64 14.30 5.88 15.76
N MET A 65 14.84 5.37 16.86
CA MET A 65 15.81 6.08 17.68
C MET A 65 17.16 6.24 16.96
N ARG A 66 17.44 5.42 15.93
CA ARG A 66 18.67 5.51 15.13
C ARG A 66 18.77 6.80 14.32
N LEU A 67 17.64 7.43 14.03
CA LEU A 67 17.57 8.70 13.28
C LEU A 67 17.83 9.93 14.15
N LEU A 68 17.82 9.79 15.49
CA LEU A 68 17.83 10.90 16.44
C LEU A 68 19.15 11.09 17.21
N GLY A 69 20.12 10.17 17.12
CA GLY A 69 21.43 10.33 17.76
C GLY A 69 22.11 9.03 18.19
N ASP A 70 23.45 9.10 18.27
CA ASP A 70 24.44 8.02 18.13
C ASP A 70 24.41 6.84 19.12
N ASN A 71 24.87 5.68 18.60
CA ASN A 71 25.31 4.48 19.32
C ASN A 71 24.32 3.85 20.30
N LEU A 72 23.04 3.81 19.93
CA LEU A 72 22.09 2.94 20.61
C LEU A 72 22.46 1.48 20.34
N GLU A 73 22.57 0.68 21.40
CA GLU A 73 22.77 -0.77 21.26
C GLU A 73 21.72 -1.33 20.29
N SER A 74 22.17 -2.16 19.35
CA SER A 74 21.41 -2.78 18.24
C SER A 74 20.00 -3.29 18.61
N LYS A 75 19.77 -3.60 19.88
CA LYS A 75 18.52 -4.11 20.45
C LYS A 75 17.46 -3.04 20.77
N GLN A 76 17.73 -1.74 20.58
CA GLN A 76 16.86 -0.64 20.99
C GLN A 76 16.48 0.30 19.83
N LYS A 77 16.00 -0.28 18.72
CA LYS A 77 15.75 0.47 17.48
C LYS A 77 14.55 1.39 17.57
N TYR A 78 13.46 0.93 18.20
CA TYR A 78 12.22 1.69 18.23
C TYR A 78 11.72 1.94 19.65
N ARG A 79 11.12 3.13 19.84
CA ARG A 79 10.39 3.48 21.07
C ARG A 79 9.03 4.07 20.73
N LEU A 80 8.06 3.78 21.59
CA LEU A 80 6.80 4.52 21.60
C LEU A 80 7.05 5.95 22.07
N ALA A 81 6.38 6.90 21.42
CA ALA A 81 6.36 8.28 21.82
C ALA A 81 4.95 8.85 21.72
N LYS A 82 4.60 9.73 22.65
CA LYS A 82 3.33 10.45 22.63
C LYS A 82 3.57 11.92 22.39
N VAL A 83 2.81 12.52 21.50
CA VAL A 83 2.80 13.97 21.30
C VAL A 83 2.18 14.65 22.52
N VAL A 84 2.90 15.62 23.09
CA VAL A 84 2.44 16.41 24.24
C VAL A 84 2.14 17.86 23.88
N SER A 85 2.74 18.40 22.82
CA SER A 85 2.38 19.71 22.27
C SER A 85 2.77 19.84 20.81
N VAL A 86 2.00 20.65 20.08
CA VAL A 86 2.28 21.03 18.69
C VAL A 86 2.24 22.55 18.62
N THR A 87 3.37 23.16 18.27
CA THR A 87 3.53 24.62 18.22
C THR A 87 4.15 25.01 16.88
N GLY A 88 3.31 25.50 15.95
CA GLY A 88 3.74 25.78 14.58
C GLY A 88 4.31 24.53 13.93
N ASN A 89 5.60 24.58 13.57
CA ASN A 89 6.32 23.47 12.92
C ASN A 89 7.07 22.57 13.92
N ASN A 90 6.97 22.84 15.23
CA ASN A 90 7.65 22.07 16.26
C ASN A 90 6.68 21.14 16.97
N VAL A 91 7.13 19.91 17.22
CA VAL A 91 6.39 18.89 17.96
C VAL A 91 7.19 18.50 19.18
N ALA A 92 6.58 18.56 20.36
CA ALA A 92 7.15 18.00 21.57
C ALA A 92 6.56 16.61 21.83
N ILE A 93 7.44 15.66 22.13
CA ILE A 93 7.09 14.27 22.36
C ILE A 93 7.70 13.77 23.67
N VAL A 94 7.04 12.81 24.31
CA VAL A 94 7.55 12.08 25.47
C VAL A 94 7.70 10.61 25.10
N TYR A 95 8.88 10.04 25.38
CA TYR A 95 9.17 8.63 25.12
C TYR A 95 8.63 7.72 26.22
N GLY A 96 8.09 6.57 25.80
CA GLY A 96 7.83 5.44 26.67
C GLY A 96 9.13 4.78 27.14
N ARG A 97 9.02 3.96 28.19
CA ARG A 97 10.16 3.20 28.75
C ARG A 97 10.44 1.88 28.02
N VAL A 98 9.53 1.45 27.15
CA VAL A 98 9.60 0.17 26.45
C VAL A 98 10.26 0.35 25.08
N PHE A 99 11.13 -0.61 24.75
CA PHE A 99 11.87 -0.67 23.51
C PHE A 99 11.42 -1.84 22.67
N TYR A 100 11.51 -1.68 21.36
CA TYR A 100 11.15 -2.69 20.37
C TYR A 100 12.31 -2.89 19.37
N GLN A 101 12.40 -4.10 18.81
CA GLN A 101 13.50 -4.58 17.96
C GLN A 101 13.16 -4.66 16.48
#